data_AF-A0A840W7Q9-F1
#
_entry.id   AF-A0A840W7Q9-F1
#
_cell.length_a   1.000
_cell.length_b   1.000
_cell.length_c   1.000
_cell.angle_alpha   90.00
_cell.angle_beta   90.00
_cell.angle_gamma   90.00
#
_symmetry.space_group_name_H-M   'P 1'
#
loop_
_entity.id
_entity.type
_entity.pdbx_description
1 polymer ?
#
loop_
_entity_poly.entity_id
_entity_poly.type
_entity_poly.pdbx_seq_one_letter_code
_entity_poly.pdbx_strand_id
1 'polypeptide(L)'
;MIVVTAALAVSAAAVGGGLRLAGDDPDEPHGGDAHTAAPGCGLVPEEAIAGALPGAVLESAESGPLAGGESTECVWTSAGRIDGADGGEANGNGEQGVLRVELSARFTDASAEPVVTGEEFAARAQSAVVPMRGETVVLAPGAEGADGGGDAAAGEGIEAEVWRGQVPGTAELAFHEDNLLVRVSYSAMDGDDPVPFDRARETVMDFAGQLGEAL
;
A
#
# COMPACT_ATOMS: atom_id res chain seq x y z
N MET A 1 7.30 -24.23 70.73
CA MET A 1 7.79 -23.54 69.53
C MET A 1 8.98 -24.31 68.98
N ILE A 2 8.74 -25.24 68.05
CA ILE A 2 9.69 -25.76 67.05
C ILE A 2 8.83 -26.06 65.82
N VAL A 3 9.16 -25.41 64.71
CA VAL A 3 8.49 -25.48 63.40
C VAL A 3 9.11 -26.64 62.63
N VAL A 4 8.30 -27.57 62.13
CA VAL A 4 8.73 -28.55 61.12
C VAL A 4 7.78 -28.41 59.95
N THR A 5 8.15 -27.49 59.06
CA THR A 5 7.48 -27.24 57.77
C THR A 5 7.77 -28.39 56.81
N ALA A 6 6.70 -28.92 56.23
CA ALA A 6 6.69 -30.05 55.33
C ALA A 6 7.52 -29.79 54.05
N ALA A 7 8.24 -30.83 53.61
CA ALA A 7 8.92 -30.87 52.33
C ALA A 7 7.89 -30.92 51.19
N LEU A 8 7.71 -29.80 50.49
CA LEU A 8 7.10 -29.75 49.16
C LEU A 8 8.24 -29.85 48.15
N ALA A 9 8.47 -31.03 47.63
CA ALA A 9 9.38 -31.25 46.53
C ALA A 9 8.67 -31.99 45.40
N VAL A 10 8.89 -31.45 44.19
CA VAL A 10 8.67 -32.06 42.87
C VAL A 10 7.23 -32.05 42.37
N SER A 11 6.94 -31.09 41.49
CA SER A 11 6.46 -31.34 40.11
C SER A 11 6.01 -30.02 39.46
N ALA A 12 6.96 -29.29 38.88
CA ALA A 12 6.66 -28.20 37.93
C ALA A 12 7.85 -28.03 36.96
N ALA A 13 8.26 -29.14 36.35
CA ALA A 13 9.11 -29.12 35.17
C ALA A 13 8.41 -30.02 34.15
N ALA A 14 7.81 -29.40 33.13
CA ALA A 14 7.39 -29.95 31.83
C ALA A 14 6.03 -29.40 31.36
N VAL A 15 5.92 -28.09 31.13
CA VAL A 15 5.08 -27.55 30.06
C VAL A 15 5.85 -26.38 29.46
N GLY A 16 6.20 -26.47 28.18
CA GLY A 16 6.90 -25.40 27.46
C GLY A 16 8.05 -25.85 26.56
N GLY A 17 8.32 -27.16 26.47
CA GLY A 17 9.42 -27.71 25.67
C GLY A 17 8.96 -28.57 24.49
N GLY A 18 7.81 -28.27 23.86
CA GLY A 18 7.24 -29.18 22.87
C GLY A 18 6.31 -28.52 21.88
N LEU A 19 6.84 -27.63 21.04
CA LEU A 19 6.36 -27.36 19.67
C LEU A 19 7.35 -26.44 18.94
N ARG A 20 8.63 -26.84 18.88
CA ARG A 20 9.47 -26.52 17.72
C ARG A 20 9.34 -27.69 16.74
N LEU A 21 8.13 -27.89 16.23
CA LEU A 21 8.01 -28.47 14.90
C LEU A 21 8.35 -27.31 13.97
N ALA A 22 9.29 -27.53 13.07
CA ALA A 22 9.71 -26.56 12.06
C ALA A 22 8.57 -26.33 11.04
N GLY A 23 7.46 -25.76 11.50
CA GLY A 23 6.64 -24.92 10.66
C GLY A 23 7.30 -23.55 10.69
N ASP A 24 7.65 -23.01 9.53
CA ASP A 24 8.05 -21.62 9.42
C ASP A 24 6.92 -20.76 9.98
N ASP A 25 7.25 -19.78 10.82
CA ASP A 25 6.29 -18.83 11.37
C ASP A 25 5.77 -17.96 10.19
N PRO A 26 4.47 -17.96 9.87
CA PRO A 26 3.96 -17.16 8.76
C PRO A 26 4.17 -15.65 9.00
N ASP A 27 4.43 -15.23 10.25
CA ASP A 27 4.76 -13.84 10.58
C ASP A 27 6.26 -13.51 10.35
N GLU A 28 7.08 -14.46 9.88
CA GLU A 28 8.46 -14.25 9.44
C GLU A 28 8.58 -14.44 7.91
N PRO A 29 9.42 -13.63 7.23
CA PRO A 29 9.62 -13.76 5.78
C PRO A 29 10.28 -15.09 5.42
N HIS A 30 9.75 -15.76 4.41
CA HIS A 30 10.33 -16.97 3.88
C HIS A 30 11.48 -16.67 2.91
N GLY A 31 12.43 -17.60 2.76
CA GLY A 31 13.60 -17.39 1.89
C GLY A 31 13.31 -17.23 0.39
N GLY A 32 12.06 -17.47 -0.03
CA GLY A 32 11.57 -17.26 -1.40
C GLY A 32 10.76 -15.97 -1.60
N ASP A 33 10.50 -15.20 -0.55
CA ASP A 33 9.76 -13.94 -0.66
C ASP A 33 10.66 -12.85 -1.24
N ALA A 34 10.18 -12.13 -2.26
CA ALA A 34 10.92 -11.03 -2.89
C ALA A 34 11.09 -9.85 -1.93
N HIS A 35 10.03 -9.52 -1.19
CA HIS A 35 10.01 -8.52 -0.15
C HIS A 35 9.99 -9.18 1.23
N THR A 36 11.10 -9.10 1.96
CA THR A 36 11.22 -9.63 3.33
C THR A 36 10.69 -8.66 4.40
N ALA A 37 10.25 -7.47 3.99
CA ALA A 37 9.63 -6.43 4.82
C ALA A 37 8.84 -5.48 3.92
N ALA A 38 7.89 -4.72 4.48
CA ALA A 38 7.18 -3.69 3.73
C ALA A 38 8.14 -2.53 3.40
N PRO A 39 8.24 -2.09 2.13
CA PRO A 39 9.05 -0.93 1.80
C PRO A 39 8.57 0.34 2.53
N GLY A 40 9.51 1.23 2.84
CA GLY A 40 9.20 2.51 3.47
C GLY A 40 8.68 3.55 2.48
N CYS A 41 8.15 4.67 2.99
CA CYS A 41 7.61 5.76 2.16
C CYS A 41 8.61 6.41 1.19
N GLY A 42 9.92 6.21 1.42
CA GLY A 42 10.97 6.68 0.50
C GLY A 42 11.06 5.89 -0.81
N LEU A 43 10.34 4.78 -0.93
CA LEU A 43 10.13 4.08 -2.19
C LEU A 43 9.22 4.88 -3.14
N VAL A 44 8.28 5.67 -2.59
CA VAL A 44 7.31 6.40 -3.39
C VAL A 44 8.00 7.59 -4.08
N PRO A 45 7.99 7.67 -5.43
CA PRO A 45 8.69 8.72 -6.15
C PRO A 45 8.14 10.12 -5.83
N GLU A 46 9.04 11.09 -5.59
CA GLU A 46 8.65 12.48 -5.29
C GLU A 46 7.92 13.12 -6.47
N GLU A 47 8.31 12.77 -7.70
CA GLU A 47 7.68 13.18 -8.96
C GLU A 47 6.24 12.67 -9.06
N ALA A 48 5.98 11.42 -8.66
CA ALA A 48 4.63 10.84 -8.66
C ALA A 48 3.74 11.58 -7.66
N ILE A 49 4.26 11.86 -6.46
CA ILE A 49 3.54 12.64 -5.44
C ILE A 49 3.26 14.06 -5.95
N ALA A 50 4.25 14.74 -6.52
CA ALA A 50 4.10 16.11 -7.00
C ALA A 50 3.14 16.21 -8.21
N GLY A 51 3.12 15.19 -9.07
CA GLY A 51 2.17 15.08 -10.18
C GLY A 51 0.75 14.82 -9.71
N ALA A 52 0.57 13.96 -8.71
CA ALA A 52 -0.76 13.60 -8.19
C ALA A 52 -1.35 14.66 -7.25
N LEU A 53 -0.54 15.22 -6.37
CA LEU A 53 -0.96 16.15 -5.33
C LEU A 53 0.10 17.25 -5.14
N PRO A 54 0.07 18.32 -5.96
CA PRO A 54 1.07 19.37 -5.93
C PRO A 54 1.19 20.04 -4.55
N GLY A 55 2.44 20.15 -4.07
CA GLY A 55 2.73 20.78 -2.77
C GLY A 55 2.34 19.93 -1.56
N ALA A 56 2.02 18.65 -1.75
CA ALA A 56 1.78 17.75 -0.64
C ALA A 56 3.04 17.54 0.20
N VAL A 57 2.84 17.39 1.51
CA VAL A 57 3.89 17.07 2.47
C VAL A 57 3.56 15.75 3.15
N LEU A 58 4.58 14.96 3.48
CA LEU A 58 4.40 13.73 4.23
C LEU A 58 3.92 14.06 5.65
N GLU A 59 2.70 13.64 5.98
CA GLU A 59 2.06 13.85 7.27
C GLU A 59 2.36 12.69 8.23
N SER A 60 2.27 11.46 7.75
CA SER A 60 2.57 10.26 8.53
C SER A 60 3.24 9.17 7.69
N ALA A 61 4.07 8.38 8.37
CA ALA A 61 4.75 7.19 7.86
C ALA A 61 4.78 6.15 8.98
N GLU A 62 3.84 5.21 8.95
CA GLU A 62 3.63 4.24 10.02
C GLU A 62 3.90 2.83 9.48
N SER A 63 4.84 2.11 10.11
CA SER A 63 5.14 0.72 9.78
C SER A 63 4.77 -0.17 10.95
N GLY A 64 4.28 -1.38 10.67
CA GLY A 64 3.86 -2.30 11.71
C GLY A 64 3.61 -3.73 11.23
N PRO A 65 3.49 -4.68 12.17
CA PRO A 65 3.22 -6.06 11.84
C PRO A 65 1.82 -6.22 11.24
N LEU A 66 1.73 -7.13 10.27
CA LEU A 66 0.49 -7.57 9.64
C LEU A 66 0.39 -9.09 9.82
N ALA A 67 -0.81 -9.65 9.92
CA ALA A 67 -0.95 -11.10 9.99
C ALA A 67 -0.37 -11.74 8.71
N GLY A 68 0.68 -12.55 8.88
CA GLY A 68 1.44 -13.13 7.78
C GLY A 68 2.18 -12.11 6.93
N GLY A 69 2.73 -11.05 7.53
CA GLY A 69 3.42 -9.99 6.79
C GLY A 69 3.82 -8.76 7.61
N GLU A 70 4.14 -7.69 6.88
CA GLU A 70 4.39 -6.36 7.41
C GLU A 70 3.65 -5.34 6.53
N SER A 71 3.25 -4.20 7.09
CA SER A 71 2.74 -3.08 6.32
C SER A 71 3.43 -1.76 6.66
N THR A 72 3.52 -0.90 5.66
CA THR A 72 3.87 0.51 5.81
C THR A 72 2.78 1.37 5.16
N GLU A 73 2.31 2.36 5.91
CA GLU A 73 1.30 3.31 5.49
C GLU A 73 1.90 4.72 5.43
N CYS A 74 1.71 5.38 4.30
CA CYS A 74 2.24 6.70 4.00
C CYS A 74 1.09 7.63 3.65
N VAL A 75 1.04 8.81 4.28
CA VAL A 75 -0.01 9.81 4.03
C VAL A 75 0.64 11.14 3.70
N TRP A 76 0.31 11.68 2.53
CA TRP A 76 0.67 13.03 2.12
C TRP A 76 -0.56 13.90 2.04
N THR A 77 -0.46 15.13 2.53
CA THR A 77 -1.56 16.10 2.51
C THR A 77 -1.12 17.41 1.88
N SER A 78 -1.99 18.00 1.06
CA SER A 78 -1.81 19.37 0.55
C SER A 78 -2.80 20.31 1.24
N ALA A 79 -2.28 21.39 1.81
CA ALA A 79 -3.11 22.51 2.21
C ALA A 79 -3.35 23.34 0.95
N GLY A 80 -4.61 23.40 0.49
CA GLY A 80 -4.98 24.19 -0.68
C GLY A 80 -4.40 25.60 -0.60
N ARG A 81 -3.88 26.12 -1.72
CA ARG A 81 -3.23 27.44 -1.75
C ARG A 81 -4.26 28.52 -1.41
N ILE A 82 -4.01 29.26 -0.33
CA ILE A 82 -4.74 30.50 -0.05
C ILE A 82 -4.18 31.57 -1.00
N ASP A 83 -4.82 31.74 -2.15
CA ASP A 83 -4.55 32.87 -3.05
C ASP A 83 -5.02 34.17 -2.36
N GLY A 84 -4.10 34.91 -1.74
CA GLY A 84 -4.48 36.09 -0.97
C GLY A 84 -3.38 37.08 -0.59
N ALA A 85 -2.23 37.13 -1.27
CA ALA A 85 -1.19 38.12 -0.94
C ALA A 85 -0.65 38.94 -2.12
N ASP A 86 -0.66 38.46 -3.36
CA ASP A 86 -0.15 39.21 -4.50
C ASP A 86 -1.14 39.10 -5.65
N GLY A 87 -1.63 40.24 -6.15
CA GLY A 87 -2.62 40.37 -7.24
C GLY A 87 -2.13 39.93 -8.61
N GLY A 88 -1.48 38.76 -8.69
CA GLY A 88 -1.21 38.03 -9.93
C GLY A 88 -2.42 37.19 -10.32
N GLU A 89 -2.64 37.05 -11.61
CA GLU A 89 -3.75 36.33 -12.23
C GLU A 89 -3.98 34.95 -11.57
N ALA A 90 -5.22 34.72 -11.14
CA ALA A 90 -5.71 33.45 -10.60
C ALA A 90 -5.64 32.37 -11.70
N ASN A 91 -4.53 31.65 -11.76
CA ASN A 91 -4.33 30.51 -12.66
C ASN A 91 -4.04 29.21 -11.89
N GLY A 92 -4.44 29.11 -10.63
CA GLY A 92 -4.22 27.88 -9.86
C GLY A 92 -5.13 27.78 -8.65
N ASN A 93 -6.35 27.27 -8.86
CA ASN A 93 -7.18 26.77 -7.77
C ASN A 93 -6.35 25.76 -6.99
N GLY A 94 -5.97 26.09 -5.76
CA GLY A 94 -5.10 25.24 -4.95
C GLY A 94 -5.88 24.03 -4.45
N GLU A 95 -5.84 22.94 -5.20
CA GLU A 95 -6.45 21.67 -4.80
C GLU A 95 -5.91 21.24 -3.43
N GLN A 96 -6.83 20.99 -2.51
CA GLN A 96 -6.52 20.40 -1.22
C GLN A 96 -6.85 18.92 -1.29
N GLY A 97 -5.96 18.08 -0.81
CA GLY A 97 -6.17 16.64 -0.92
C GLY A 97 -5.29 15.83 -0.01
N VAL A 98 -5.53 14.53 -0.10
CA VAL A 98 -4.84 13.48 0.64
C VAL A 98 -4.48 12.39 -0.35
N LEU A 99 -3.22 11.99 -0.35
CA LEU A 99 -2.71 10.80 -1.02
C LEU A 99 -2.25 9.83 0.06
N ARG A 100 -2.82 8.63 0.06
CA ARG A 100 -2.43 7.55 0.96
C ARG A 100 -1.91 6.37 0.15
N VAL A 101 -0.78 5.83 0.55
CA VAL A 101 -0.21 4.59 0.00
C VAL A 101 -0.01 3.60 1.13
N GLU A 102 -0.53 2.40 0.97
CA GLU A 102 -0.31 1.26 1.88
C GLU A 102 0.49 0.20 1.10
N LEU A 103 1.66 -0.15 1.63
CA LEU A 103 2.59 -1.14 1.11
C LEU A 103 2.56 -2.33 2.06
N SER A 104 2.06 -3.48 1.62
CA SER A 104 1.89 -4.67 2.46
C SER A 104 2.68 -5.84 1.89
N ALA A 105 3.83 -6.16 2.49
CA ALA A 105 4.57 -7.36 2.17
C ALA A 105 3.88 -8.58 2.82
N ARG A 106 3.47 -9.54 2.00
CA ARG A 106 2.83 -10.79 2.43
C ARG A 106 3.87 -11.90 2.45
N PHE A 107 4.04 -12.57 3.57
CA PHE A 107 5.02 -13.65 3.67
C PHE A 107 4.42 -14.98 3.25
N THR A 108 5.26 -15.86 2.72
CA THR A 108 4.86 -17.22 2.37
C THR A 108 4.51 -18.01 3.63
N ASP A 109 3.28 -18.52 3.70
CA ASP A 109 2.85 -19.45 4.74
C ASP A 109 3.20 -20.88 4.33
N ALA A 110 4.43 -21.30 4.68
CA ALA A 110 4.90 -22.67 4.47
C ALA A 110 4.28 -23.68 5.45
N SER A 111 3.54 -23.21 6.46
CA SER A 111 2.82 -24.06 7.40
C SER A 111 1.44 -24.51 6.89
N ALA A 112 0.90 -23.80 5.88
CA ALA A 112 -0.37 -24.14 5.23
C ALA A 112 -0.27 -25.40 4.35
N GLU A 113 -1.39 -26.12 4.23
CA GLU A 113 -1.55 -27.28 3.33
C GLU A 113 -2.74 -27.05 2.37
N PRO A 114 -2.50 -26.76 1.08
CA PRO A 114 -1.20 -26.55 0.43
C PRO A 114 -0.51 -25.26 0.90
N VAL A 115 0.82 -25.19 0.72
CA VAL A 115 1.62 -23.97 0.97
C VAL A 115 1.00 -22.80 0.23
N VAL A 116 0.89 -21.66 0.92
CA VAL A 116 0.41 -20.41 0.33
C VAL A 116 1.62 -19.50 0.13
N THR A 117 1.98 -19.24 -1.12
CA THR A 117 3.09 -18.34 -1.45
C THR A 117 2.75 -16.89 -1.10
N GLY A 118 3.76 -16.06 -0.84
CA GLY A 118 3.57 -14.63 -0.59
C GLY A 118 2.84 -13.93 -1.75
N GLU A 119 3.15 -14.32 -3.00
CA GLU A 119 2.47 -13.83 -4.20
C GLU A 119 0.99 -14.22 -4.22
N GLU A 120 0.67 -15.50 -4.00
CA GLU A 120 -0.71 -15.95 -3.93
C GLU A 120 -1.46 -15.26 -2.78
N PHE A 121 -0.78 -14.99 -1.66
CA PHE A 121 -1.36 -14.28 -0.54
C PHE A 121 -1.62 -12.80 -0.87
N ALA A 122 -0.69 -12.12 -1.55
CA ALA A 122 -0.88 -10.76 -2.04
C ALA A 122 -2.03 -10.65 -3.05
N ALA A 123 -2.13 -11.59 -4.00
CA ALA A 123 -3.23 -11.67 -4.97
C ALA A 123 -4.61 -11.86 -4.30
N ARG A 124 -4.68 -12.76 -3.31
CA ARG A 124 -5.90 -12.95 -2.50
C ARG A 124 -6.23 -11.71 -1.68
N ALA A 125 -5.23 -11.02 -1.13
CA ALA A 125 -5.42 -9.80 -0.37
C ALA A 125 -5.91 -8.64 -1.25
N GLN A 126 -5.41 -8.48 -2.48
CA GLN A 126 -5.96 -7.54 -3.47
C GLN A 126 -7.45 -7.86 -3.72
N SER A 127 -7.77 -9.11 -4.03
CA SER A 127 -9.16 -9.52 -4.29
C SER A 127 -10.10 -9.27 -3.11
N ALA A 128 -9.58 -9.29 -1.88
CA ALA A 128 -10.36 -9.07 -0.66
C ALA A 128 -10.68 -7.58 -0.40
N VAL A 129 -9.85 -6.65 -0.89
CA VAL A 129 -10.06 -5.21 -0.70
C VAL A 129 -10.87 -4.57 -1.83
N VAL A 130 -10.88 -5.17 -3.02
CA VAL A 130 -11.58 -4.64 -4.19
C VAL A 130 -13.10 -4.85 -4.06
N PRO A 131 -13.92 -3.79 -4.16
CA PRO A 131 -15.36 -3.93 -4.11
C PRO A 131 -15.93 -4.55 -5.41
N MET A 132 -17.15 -5.07 -5.36
CA MET A 132 -17.83 -5.67 -6.53
C MET A 132 -17.97 -4.76 -7.77
N ARG A 133 -17.77 -3.45 -7.62
CA ARG A 133 -17.83 -2.46 -8.71
C ARG A 133 -16.46 -1.87 -9.05
N GLY A 134 -15.38 -2.56 -8.68
CA GLY A 134 -14.04 -2.27 -9.20
C GLY A 134 -13.98 -2.50 -10.71
N GLU A 135 -13.09 -1.75 -11.34
CA GLU A 135 -12.74 -1.87 -12.75
C GLU A 135 -11.30 -2.37 -12.84
N THR A 136 -11.11 -3.48 -13.54
CA THR A 136 -9.77 -3.97 -13.91
C THR A 136 -9.17 -3.04 -14.96
N VAL A 137 -7.96 -2.54 -14.68
CA VAL A 137 -7.17 -1.67 -15.55
C VAL A 137 -5.75 -2.21 -15.66
N VAL A 138 -5.03 -1.79 -16.70
CA VAL A 138 -3.61 -2.13 -16.86
C VAL A 138 -2.81 -0.84 -16.68
N LEU A 139 -1.90 -0.85 -15.70
CA LEU A 139 -0.96 0.24 -15.48
C LEU A 139 0.14 0.14 -16.52
N ALA A 140 0.27 1.18 -17.35
CA ALA A 140 1.36 1.27 -18.31
C ALA A 140 2.58 1.89 -17.61
N PRO A 141 3.72 1.19 -17.51
CA PRO A 141 4.96 1.84 -17.08
C PRO A 141 5.33 2.92 -18.11
N GLY A 142 5.46 4.16 -17.64
CA GLY A 142 6.14 5.22 -18.40
C GLY A 142 5.38 5.78 -19.59
N ALA A 143 4.04 5.76 -19.56
CA ALA A 143 3.20 6.36 -20.60
C ALA A 143 3.19 7.91 -20.54
N GLU A 144 4.37 8.54 -20.54
CA GLU A 144 4.46 9.94 -20.96
C GLU A 144 4.22 10.01 -22.48
N GLY A 145 3.09 10.60 -22.88
CA GLY A 145 2.93 11.15 -24.23
C GLY A 145 2.75 10.15 -25.38
N ALA A 146 1.71 9.31 -25.33
CA ALA A 146 1.27 8.48 -26.47
C ALA A 146 0.76 9.29 -27.71
N ASP A 147 1.11 10.57 -27.82
CA ASP A 147 1.07 11.37 -29.04
C ASP A 147 2.43 11.27 -29.77
N GLY A 148 2.92 10.06 -30.11
CA GLY A 148 4.23 10.01 -30.75
C GLY A 148 4.88 8.66 -31.03
N GLY A 149 4.20 7.75 -31.73
CA GLY A 149 4.80 6.84 -32.72
C GLY A 149 6.13 6.12 -32.38
N GLY A 150 6.41 5.82 -31.11
CA GLY A 150 7.59 5.10 -30.68
C GLY A 150 7.22 3.69 -30.23
N ASP A 151 7.87 2.69 -30.83
CA ASP A 151 7.93 1.30 -30.33
C ASP A 151 8.66 1.30 -28.97
N ALA A 152 8.01 1.80 -27.91
CA ALA A 152 8.38 1.41 -26.57
C ALA A 152 8.01 -0.07 -26.45
N ALA A 153 9.00 -0.92 -26.15
CA ALA A 153 8.75 -2.32 -25.86
C ALA A 153 7.74 -2.36 -24.71
N ALA A 154 6.48 -2.68 -25.03
CA ALA A 154 5.42 -2.78 -24.04
C ALA A 154 5.83 -3.87 -23.06
N GLY A 155 6.33 -3.47 -21.88
CA GLY A 155 6.37 -4.36 -20.74
C GLY A 155 4.97 -4.91 -20.52
N GLU A 156 4.89 -6.13 -19.99
CA GLU A 156 3.61 -6.67 -19.54
C GLU A 156 3.13 -5.71 -18.44
N GLY A 157 2.08 -4.94 -18.71
CA GLY A 157 1.60 -3.93 -17.78
C GLY A 157 1.06 -4.57 -16.50
N ILE A 158 1.07 -3.82 -15.41
CA ILE A 158 0.63 -4.34 -14.10
C ILE A 158 -0.90 -4.32 -14.06
N GLU A 159 -1.52 -5.46 -13.79
CA GLU A 159 -2.97 -5.55 -13.65
C GLU A 159 -3.40 -4.95 -12.30
N ALA A 160 -4.27 -3.95 -12.34
CA ALA A 160 -4.74 -3.23 -11.18
C ALA A 160 -6.27 -3.17 -11.16
N GLU A 161 -6.83 -2.94 -9.99
CA GLU A 161 -8.25 -2.72 -9.78
C GLU A 161 -8.46 -1.31 -9.28
N VAL A 162 -9.31 -0.53 -9.94
CA VAL A 162 -9.63 0.85 -9.55
C VAL A 162 -11.11 0.99 -9.22
N TRP A 163 -11.44 1.72 -8.17
CA TRP A 163 -12.82 1.95 -7.75
C TRP A 163 -13.02 3.33 -7.13
N ARG A 164 -14.28 3.71 -7.03
CA ARG A 164 -14.68 4.94 -6.34
C ARG A 164 -14.65 4.72 -4.83
N GLY A 165 -13.97 5.60 -4.12
CA GLY A 165 -13.94 5.57 -2.66
C GLY A 165 -15.30 5.90 -2.03
N GLN A 166 -15.40 5.74 -0.71
CA GLN A 166 -16.65 5.98 0.03
C GLN A 166 -17.03 7.46 0.11
N VAL A 167 -16.06 8.37 -0.06
CA VAL A 167 -16.25 9.82 -0.02
C VAL A 167 -16.23 10.38 -1.44
N PRO A 168 -17.08 11.38 -1.77
CA PRO A 168 -16.97 12.10 -3.04
C PRO A 168 -15.56 12.68 -3.23
N GLY A 169 -15.06 12.67 -4.47
CA GLY A 169 -13.69 13.14 -4.76
C GLY A 169 -12.60 12.09 -4.53
N THR A 170 -12.97 10.86 -4.17
CA THR A 170 -12.01 9.79 -3.89
C THR A 170 -11.97 8.71 -4.98
N ALA A 171 -10.76 8.36 -5.41
CA ALA A 171 -10.47 7.14 -6.15
C ALA A 171 -9.50 6.27 -5.33
N GLU A 172 -9.72 4.97 -5.37
CA GLU A 172 -8.87 3.97 -4.72
C GLU A 172 -8.43 2.96 -5.79
N LEU A 173 -7.20 2.48 -5.65
CA LEU A 173 -6.61 1.52 -6.57
C LEU A 173 -5.80 0.50 -5.78
N ALA A 174 -5.83 -0.77 -6.21
CA ALA A 174 -4.94 -1.79 -5.67
C ALA A 174 -4.34 -2.63 -6.80
N PHE A 175 -3.07 -2.98 -6.63
CA PHE A 175 -2.35 -3.94 -7.46
C PHE A 175 -1.36 -4.72 -6.58
N HIS A 176 -0.84 -5.82 -7.07
CA HIS A 176 0.25 -6.52 -6.42
C HIS A 176 1.37 -6.80 -7.41
N GLU A 177 2.58 -6.88 -6.89
CA GLU A 177 3.78 -7.31 -7.60
C GLU A 177 4.56 -8.23 -6.67
N ASP A 178 4.93 -9.42 -7.16
CA ASP A 178 5.42 -10.51 -6.32
C ASP A 178 4.54 -10.68 -5.06
N ASN A 179 5.17 -10.63 -3.88
CA ASN A 179 4.51 -10.73 -2.59
C ASN A 179 4.15 -9.37 -1.95
N LEU A 180 4.19 -8.27 -2.70
CA LEU A 180 3.83 -6.93 -2.23
C LEU A 180 2.44 -6.53 -2.75
N LEU A 181 1.51 -6.26 -1.85
CA LEU A 181 0.25 -5.59 -2.16
C LEU A 181 0.44 -4.08 -2.00
N VAL A 182 0.07 -3.32 -3.03
CA VAL A 182 0.04 -1.86 -3.01
C VAL A 182 -1.41 -1.39 -3.08
N ARG A 183 -1.78 -0.50 -2.15
CA ARG A 183 -3.07 0.20 -2.19
C ARG A 183 -2.84 1.69 -2.20
N VAL A 184 -3.48 2.37 -3.14
CA VAL A 184 -3.42 3.83 -3.27
C VAL A 184 -4.82 4.39 -3.06
N SER A 185 -4.94 5.43 -2.25
CA SER A 185 -6.16 6.22 -2.12
C SER A 185 -5.83 7.68 -2.36
N TYR A 186 -6.51 8.28 -3.31
CA TYR A 186 -6.43 9.70 -3.61
C TYR A 186 -7.78 10.34 -3.36
N SER A 187 -7.79 11.46 -2.64
CA SER A 187 -8.98 12.26 -2.39
C SER A 187 -8.64 13.75 -2.49
N ALA A 188 -9.42 14.52 -3.24
CA ALA A 188 -9.17 15.95 -3.39
C ALA A 188 -10.45 16.78 -3.52
N MET A 189 -10.31 18.06 -3.22
CA MET A 189 -11.31 19.11 -3.40
C MET A 189 -10.73 20.24 -4.26
N ASP A 190 -11.52 20.74 -5.19
CA ASP A 190 -11.28 21.98 -5.94
C ASP A 190 -12.13 23.08 -5.31
N GLY A 191 -11.53 23.88 -4.42
CA GLY A 191 -12.25 24.76 -3.52
C GLY A 191 -13.16 23.98 -2.57
N ASP A 192 -14.47 24.20 -2.68
CA ASP A 192 -15.50 23.55 -1.85
C ASP A 192 -16.12 22.32 -2.53
N ASP A 193 -15.78 22.05 -3.79
CA ASP A 193 -16.35 20.95 -4.56
C ASP A 193 -15.38 19.76 -4.63
N PRO A 194 -15.87 18.52 -4.44
CA PRO A 194 -15.04 17.34 -4.64
C PRO A 194 -14.63 17.21 -6.11
N VAL A 195 -13.39 16.80 -6.36
CA VAL A 195 -12.95 16.55 -7.74
C VAL A 195 -13.82 15.46 -8.40
N PRO A 196 -14.08 15.53 -9.71
CA PRO A 196 -14.77 14.46 -10.41
C PRO A 196 -14.00 13.14 -10.29
N PHE A 197 -14.72 12.03 -10.16
CA PHE A 197 -14.08 10.71 -10.04
C PHE A 197 -13.21 10.35 -11.23
N ASP A 198 -13.58 10.72 -12.45
CA ASP A 198 -12.76 10.39 -13.63
C ASP A 198 -11.37 11.04 -13.52
N ARG A 199 -11.32 12.28 -13.01
CA ARG A 199 -10.04 12.95 -12.69
C ARG A 199 -9.29 12.23 -11.56
N ALA A 200 -9.96 11.91 -10.46
CA ALA A 200 -9.33 11.17 -9.35
C ALA A 200 -8.81 9.78 -9.79
N ARG A 201 -9.55 9.11 -10.68
CA ARG A 201 -9.20 7.81 -11.29
C ARG A 201 -7.96 7.95 -12.17
N GLU A 202 -7.91 8.94 -13.05
CA GLU A 202 -6.71 9.22 -13.87
C GLU A 202 -5.51 9.52 -12.97
N THR A 203 -5.67 10.41 -11.98
CA THR A 203 -4.60 10.74 -11.03
C THR A 203 -4.05 9.52 -10.28
N VAL A 204 -4.92 8.64 -9.76
CA VAL A 204 -4.47 7.45 -9.04
C VAL A 204 -3.82 6.42 -9.97
N MET A 205 -4.27 6.32 -11.22
CA MET A 205 -3.68 5.43 -12.23
C MET A 205 -2.29 5.91 -12.65
N ASP A 206 -2.12 7.19 -12.94
CA ASP A 206 -0.83 7.78 -13.33
C ASP A 206 0.19 7.67 -12.18
N PHE A 207 -0.26 7.94 -10.95
CA PHE A 207 0.54 7.75 -9.75
C PHE A 207 0.96 6.29 -9.56
N ALA A 208 0.01 5.35 -9.65
CA ALA A 208 0.27 3.93 -9.46
C ALA A 208 1.19 3.37 -10.56
N GLY A 209 1.07 3.84 -11.79
CA GLY A 209 1.98 3.49 -12.89
C GLY A 209 3.43 3.86 -12.58
N GLN A 210 3.67 5.10 -12.13
CA GLN A 210 5.01 5.54 -11.73
C GLN A 210 5.54 4.80 -10.49
N LEU A 211 4.66 4.50 -9.52
CA LEU A 211 5.05 3.72 -8.35
C LEU A 211 5.44 2.28 -8.76
N GLY A 212 4.70 1.65 -9.67
CA GLY A 212 5.01 0.32 -10.18
C GLY A 212 6.36 0.24 -10.90
N GLU A 213 6.83 1.32 -11.53
CA GLU A 213 8.18 1.37 -12.11
C GLU A 213 9.31 1.43 -11.07
N ALA A 214 8.99 1.81 -9.84
CA ALA A 214 9.94 1.95 -8.74
C ALA A 214 10.03 0.72 -7.85
N LEU A 215 9.13 -0.26 -8.04
CA LEU A 215 9.12 -1.56 -7.34
C LEU A 215 10.18 -2.51 -7.90
#